data_AF-A0A2S9GD44-F1
#
_entry.id   AF-A0A2S9GD44-F1
#
_cell.length_a   1.000
_cell.length_b   1.000
_cell.length_c   1.000
_cell.angle_alpha   90.00
_cell.angle_beta   90.00
_cell.angle_gamma   90.00
#
_symmetry.space_group_name_H-M   'P 1'
#
loop_
_entity.id
_entity.type
_entity.pdbx_description
1 polymer ?
#
loop_
_entity_poly.entity_id
_entity_poly.type
_entity_poly.pdbx_seq_one_letter_code
_entity_poly.pdbx_strand_id
1 'polypeptide(L)'
;AVQLLPSADRTSVTHLIQARGLVDVVIPRGGAGLIDAVVRDAQVPTIETGVGNCHVYVHESADLDMAESILLNAKTRRPSVCNAA
;
A
#
# COMPACT_ATOMS: atom_id res chain seq x y z
N ALA A 1 5.19 4.21 -24.69
CA ALA A 1 5.99 2.97 -24.59
C ALA A 1 5.95 2.46 -23.16
N VAL A 2 6.11 1.16 -22.93
CA VAL A 2 6.25 0.55 -21.60
C VAL A 2 7.69 0.08 -21.47
N GLN A 3 8.32 0.32 -20.32
CA GLN A 3 9.72 0.00 -20.08
C GLN A 3 9.88 -0.70 -18.73
N LEU A 4 10.75 -1.71 -18.68
CA LEU A 4 11.21 -2.30 -17.44
C LEU A 4 12.59 -1.73 -17.13
N LEU A 5 12.74 -1.15 -15.94
CA LEU A 5 14.04 -0.64 -15.50
C LEU A 5 14.94 -1.81 -15.07
N PRO A 6 16.26 -1.74 -15.35
CA PRO A 6 17.22 -2.68 -14.79
C PRO A 6 17.14 -2.68 -13.26
N SER A 7 17.09 -3.86 -12.65
CA SER A 7 16.85 -4.03 -11.20
C SER A 7 17.87 -4.94 -10.53
N ALA A 8 19.11 -4.93 -11.01
CA ALA A 8 20.20 -5.73 -10.43
C ALA A 8 20.51 -5.31 -8.98
N ASP A 9 20.23 -4.05 -8.65
CA ASP A 9 20.30 -3.49 -7.30
C ASP A 9 19.12 -2.53 -7.04
N ARG A 10 19.15 -1.84 -5.88
CA ARG A 10 18.12 -0.87 -5.49
C ARG A 10 18.34 0.55 -6.01
N THR A 11 19.47 0.84 -6.67
CA THR A 11 19.84 2.20 -7.09
C THR A 11 18.87 2.76 -8.13
N SER A 12 18.33 1.91 -9.00
CA SER A 12 17.30 2.27 -9.97
C SER A 12 16.05 2.85 -9.34
N VAL A 13 15.69 2.42 -8.12
CA VAL A 13 14.55 2.99 -7.38
C VAL A 13 14.86 4.42 -6.98
N THR A 14 16.06 4.67 -6.43
CA THR A 14 16.50 6.01 -6.04
C THR A 14 16.55 6.96 -7.23
N HIS A 15 17.11 6.53 -8.36
CA HIS A 15 17.13 7.33 -9.58
C HIS A 15 15.71 7.64 -10.07
N LEU A 16 14.80 6.66 -10.04
CA LEU A 16 13.42 6.83 -10.49
C LEU A 16 12.66 7.87 -9.66
N ILE A 17 12.74 7.77 -8.32
CA ILE A 17 11.99 8.67 -7.42
C ILE A 17 12.57 10.09 -7.38
N GLN A 18 13.79 10.30 -7.89
CA GLN A 18 14.46 11.60 -7.96
C GLN A 18 14.41 12.23 -9.37
N ALA A 19 13.93 11.52 -10.40
CA ALA A 19 13.93 11.95 -11.79
C ALA A 19 12.84 13.00 -12.13
N ARG A 20 12.72 14.05 -11.32
CA ARG A 20 11.75 15.13 -11.53
C ARG A 20 12.01 15.83 -12.87
N GLY A 21 10.94 16.04 -13.63
CA GLY A 21 11.00 16.59 -15.00
C GLY A 21 11.17 15.53 -16.09
N LEU A 22 11.45 14.29 -15.72
CA LEU A 22 11.42 13.11 -16.61
C LEU A 22 10.29 12.14 -16.23
N VAL A 23 9.93 12.12 -14.94
CA VAL A 23 8.85 11.30 -14.37
C VAL A 23 7.88 12.22 -13.66
N ASP A 24 6.60 12.11 -14.03
CA ASP A 24 5.54 12.95 -13.47
C ASP A 24 5.00 12.41 -12.14
N VAL A 25 5.01 11.08 -11.97
CA VAL A 25 4.48 10.41 -10.78
C VAL A 25 5.14 9.05 -10.53
N VAL A 26 5.32 8.69 -9.25
CA VAL A 26 5.71 7.34 -8.81
C VAL A 26 4.66 6.74 -7.88
N ILE A 27 4.46 5.42 -8.00
CA ILE A 27 3.52 4.65 -7.16
C ILE A 27 4.30 3.51 -6.48
N PRO A 28 4.82 3.70 -5.25
CA PRO A 28 5.46 2.63 -4.51
C PRO A 28 4.45 1.56 -4.12
N ARG A 29 4.78 0.29 -4.41
CA ARG A 29 4.01 -0.88 -3.99
C ARG A 29 4.97 -1.91 -3.40
N GLY A 30 4.85 -2.19 -2.11
CA GLY A 30 5.74 -3.11 -1.42
C GLY A 30 5.62 -2.99 0.10
N GLY A 31 6.64 -3.47 0.81
CA GLY A 31 6.69 -3.40 2.27
C GLY A 31 6.91 -1.97 2.79
N ALA A 32 6.65 -1.77 4.09
CA ALA A 32 6.78 -0.48 4.77
C ALA A 32 8.13 0.20 4.50
N GLY A 33 9.25 -0.52 4.62
CA GLY A 33 10.57 0.07 4.38
C GLY A 33 10.81 0.58 2.96
N LEU A 34 10.13 0.03 1.94
CA LEU A 34 10.18 0.61 0.58
C LEU A 34 9.37 1.90 0.54
N ILE A 35 8.15 1.87 1.07
CA ILE A 35 7.26 3.02 1.09
C ILE A 35 7.92 4.17 1.86
N ASP A 36 8.43 3.90 3.06
CA ASP A 36 9.13 4.88 3.91
C ASP A 36 10.35 5.49 3.20
N ALA A 37 11.14 4.67 2.48
CA ALA A 37 12.28 5.16 1.72
C ALA A 37 11.85 6.09 0.57
N VAL A 38 10.77 5.74 -0.15
CA VAL A 38 10.25 6.57 -1.23
C VAL A 38 9.67 7.88 -0.68
N VAL A 39 8.85 7.82 0.36
CA VAL A 39 8.26 9.02 0.99
C VAL A 39 9.35 9.97 1.50
N ARG A 40 10.44 9.43 2.08
CA ARG A 40 11.55 10.24 2.58
C ARG A 40 12.39 10.88 1.47
N ASP A 41 12.71 10.13 0.41
CA ASP A 41 13.77 10.51 -0.54
C ASP A 41 13.25 10.96 -1.92
N ALA A 42 11.94 10.83 -2.21
CA ALA A 42 11.38 11.19 -3.52
C ALA A 42 11.35 12.70 -3.76
N GLN A 43 11.74 13.10 -4.97
CA GLN A 43 11.54 14.44 -5.51
C GLN A 43 10.39 14.49 -6.52
N VAL A 44 10.08 13.33 -7.12
CA VAL A 44 8.92 13.13 -8.00
C VAL A 44 7.66 13.01 -7.13
N PRO A 45 6.52 13.63 -7.52
CA PRO A 45 5.25 13.42 -6.86
C PRO A 45 4.94 11.94 -6.66
N THR A 46 4.57 11.56 -5.44
CA THR A 46 4.39 10.15 -5.07
C THR A 46 2.97 9.90 -4.59
N ILE A 47 2.33 8.85 -5.10
CA ILE A 47 1.06 8.33 -4.56
C ILE A 47 1.39 7.22 -3.57
N GLU A 48 1.38 7.57 -2.29
CA GLU A 48 1.60 6.63 -1.20
C GLU A 48 0.36 5.75 -0.99
N THR A 49 0.58 4.49 -0.63
CA THR A 49 -0.49 3.59 -0.17
C THR A 49 -0.32 3.33 1.31
N GLY A 50 -1.36 3.59 2.10
CA GLY A 50 -1.29 3.53 3.56
C GLY A 50 -1.12 2.12 4.15
N VAL A 51 -0.91 2.09 5.47
CA VAL A 51 -0.61 0.88 6.26
C VAL A 51 -1.76 -0.12 6.26
N GLY A 52 -3.00 0.35 6.39
CA GLY A 52 -4.16 -0.53 6.41
C GLY A 52 -4.62 -0.96 7.82
N ASN A 53 -4.69 -0.02 8.76
CA ASN A 53 -5.27 -0.29 10.07
C ASN A 53 -6.81 -0.20 10.01
N CYS A 54 -7.45 -1.29 9.58
CA CYS A 54 -8.89 -1.36 9.37
C CYS A 54 -9.62 -1.83 10.63
N HIS A 55 -10.84 -1.30 10.85
CA HIS A 55 -11.67 -1.61 12.01
C HIS A 55 -13.07 -2.03 11.56
N VAL A 56 -13.68 -2.96 12.30
CA VAL A 56 -15.11 -3.29 12.18
C VAL A 56 -15.81 -2.84 13.45
N TYR A 57 -16.85 -2.02 13.29
CA TYR A 57 -17.73 -1.61 14.39
C TYR A 57 -19.05 -2.38 14.30
N VAL A 58 -19.42 -3.06 15.39
CA VAL A 58 -20.70 -3.75 15.52
C VAL A 58 -21.60 -2.88 16.39
N HIS A 59 -22.65 -2.32 15.78
CA HIS A 59 -23.63 -1.49 16.47
C HIS A 59 -24.50 -2.34 17.42
N GLU A 60 -25.04 -1.73 18.49
CA GLU A 60 -25.89 -2.43 19.48
C GLU A 60 -27.12 -3.12 18.87
N SER A 61 -27.62 -2.57 17.76
CA SER A 61 -28.79 -3.09 17.04
C SER A 61 -28.44 -3.98 15.84
N ALA A 62 -27.18 -4.41 15.72
CA ALA A 62 -26.76 -5.23 14.58
C ALA A 62 -27.29 -6.66 14.69
N ASP A 63 -27.64 -7.23 13.54
CA ASP A 63 -27.84 -8.68 13.41
C ASP A 63 -26.50 -9.39 13.66
N LEU A 64 -26.47 -10.25 14.69
CA LEU A 64 -25.24 -10.88 15.14
C LEU A 64 -24.72 -11.95 14.18
N ASP A 65 -25.61 -12.67 13.48
CA ASP A 65 -25.20 -13.70 12.52
C ASP A 65 -24.55 -13.04 11.30
N MET A 66 -25.13 -11.93 10.84
CA MET A 66 -24.52 -11.11 9.79
C MET A 66 -23.18 -10.52 10.24
N ALA A 67 -23.11 -9.96 11.45
CA ALA A 67 -21.90 -9.36 11.97
C ALA A 67 -20.75 -10.37 12.10
N GLU A 68 -21.03 -11.58 12.59
CA GLU A 68 -20.05 -12.66 12.66
C GLU A 68 -19.51 -13.02 11.27
N SER A 69 -20.40 -13.19 10.29
CA SER A 69 -20.00 -13.53 8.92
C SER A 69 -19.07 -12.48 8.29
N ILE A 70 -19.35 -11.19 8.53
CA ILE A 70 -18.54 -10.07 8.04
C ILE A 70 -17.17 -10.07 8.74
N LEU A 71 -17.15 -10.22 10.06
CA LEU A 71 -15.93 -10.14 10.85
C LEU A 71 -14.98 -11.30 10.53
N LEU A 72 -15.50 -12.52 10.40
CA LEU A 72 -14.73 -13.68 9.96
C LEU A 72 -14.17 -13.46 8.55
N ASN A 73 -14.97 -12.95 7.61
CA ASN A 73 -14.51 -12.69 6.25
C ASN A 73 -13.40 -11.61 6.21
N ALA A 74 -13.63 -10.50 6.91
CA ALA A 74 -12.72 -9.36 6.95
C ALA A 74 -11.34 -9.74 7.50
N LYS A 75 -11.29 -10.63 8.52
CA LYS A 75 -10.02 -11.05 9.12
C LYS A 75 -9.36 -12.23 8.43
N THR A 76 -10.13 -13.28 8.17
CA THR A 76 -9.56 -14.62 7.93
C THR A 76 -9.41 -14.96 6.45
N ARG A 77 -10.13 -14.28 5.55
CA ARG A 77 -10.06 -14.55 4.10
C ARG A 77 -8.63 -14.39 3.56
N ARG A 78 -7.93 -13.34 3.98
CA ARG A 78 -6.51 -13.10 3.67
C ARG A 78 -5.89 -12.17 4.73
N PRO A 79 -5.35 -12.70 5.83
CA PRO A 79 -4.83 -11.86 6.92
C PRO A 79 -3.65 -10.96 6.55
N SER A 80 -2.97 -11.23 5.43
CA SER A 80 -1.74 -10.54 5.01
C SER A 80 -1.95 -9.30 4.13
N VAL A 81 -3.18 -8.97 3.75
CA VAL A 81 -3.47 -7.76 2.96
C VAL A 81 -3.80 -6.58 3.86
N CYS A 82 -3.49 -5.36 3.38
CA CYS A 82 -3.68 -4.13 4.13
C CYS A 82 -5.15 -3.77 4.43
N ASN A 83 -6.14 -4.44 3.84
CA ASN A 83 -7.54 -4.17 4.15
C ASN A 83 -8.18 -5.21 5.09
N ALA A 84 -7.39 -6.12 5.66
CA ALA A 84 -7.88 -7.06 6.66
C ALA A 84 -8.22 -6.31 7.96
N ALA A 85 -9.44 -6.50 8.47
CA ALA A 85 -9.94 -5.88 9.70
C ALA A 85 -10.14 -6.96 10.76
#